data_AF-A0A2H6NHB5-F1
#
_entry.id   AF-A0A2H6NHB5-F1
#
_cell.length_a   1.000
_cell.length_b   1.000
_cell.length_c   1.000
_cell.angle_alpha   90.00
_cell.angle_beta   90.00
_cell.angle_gamma   90.00
#
_symmetry.space_group_name_H-M   'P 1'
#
loop_
_entity.id
_entity.type
_entity.pdbx_description
1 polymer ?
#
loop_
_entity_poly.entity_id
_entity_poly.type
_entity_poly.pdbx_seq_one_letter_code
_entity_poly.pdbx_strand_id
1 'polypeptide(L)'
;QNVDLLGLLKWRSNTNILQQNLRQLMKVDGGEVVKFLQDTLDALFNIMMENSESETFDTLVFDALVFIIGLIADRKFQHFNPVLETYIKKHFSATLAYTKLTKVLRTYVDNAGVTDQLFKAMRSLEYIFKFIVRSRILFNQLYENKGEADFRESLLQLFKSINEMMNIASDQTVTVKGAALKYLPTIVNDVKLVFDPKELSKLFTDFILNVPVGRLTIQKLYCLIEIVHSDLFTQHGKNTVIYYLSISVMP
;
A
#
# COMPACT_ATOMS: atom_id res chain seq x y z
N GLN A 1 -26.22 -8.37 -13.35
CA GLN A 1 -25.66 -7.89 -12.08
C GLN A 1 -25.31 -9.13 -11.27
N ASN A 2 -24.04 -9.33 -10.97
CA ASN A 2 -23.56 -10.49 -10.21
C ASN A 2 -24.16 -10.52 -8.78
N VAL A 3 -24.62 -11.69 -8.34
CA VAL A 3 -25.30 -11.88 -7.03
C VAL A 3 -24.36 -11.62 -5.85
N ASP A 4 -23.10 -12.03 -5.95
CA ASP A 4 -22.09 -11.84 -4.90
C ASP A 4 -21.74 -10.35 -4.75
N LEU A 5 -21.57 -9.65 -5.87
CA LEU A 5 -21.34 -8.20 -5.87
C LEU A 5 -22.56 -7.44 -5.30
N LEU A 6 -23.78 -7.81 -5.71
CA LEU A 6 -25.00 -7.23 -5.15
C LEU A 6 -25.12 -7.49 -3.64
N GLY A 7 -24.72 -8.67 -3.17
CA GLY A 7 -24.66 -9.04 -1.77
C GLY A 7 -23.71 -8.15 -0.97
N LEU A 8 -22.55 -7.81 -1.53
CA LEU A 8 -21.62 -6.84 -0.94
C LEU A 8 -22.21 -5.42 -0.93
N LEU A 9 -22.81 -4.96 -2.03
CA LEU A 9 -23.37 -3.59 -2.09
C LEU A 9 -24.57 -3.41 -1.13
N LYS A 10 -25.29 -4.50 -0.82
CA LYS A 10 -26.40 -4.53 0.15
C LYS A 10 -26.00 -5.14 1.49
N TRP A 11 -24.72 -5.11 1.86
CA TRP A 11 -24.19 -5.81 3.02
C TRP A 11 -24.90 -5.48 4.34
N ARG A 12 -25.38 -4.24 4.51
CA ARG A 12 -26.12 -3.80 5.71
C ARG A 12 -27.41 -4.58 5.94
N SER A 13 -28.01 -5.14 4.89
CA SER A 13 -29.20 -5.98 5.01
C SER A 13 -28.91 -7.41 5.48
N ASN A 14 -27.65 -7.87 5.40
CA ASN A 14 -27.26 -9.26 5.70
C ASN A 14 -25.83 -9.35 6.28
N THR A 15 -25.62 -8.79 7.48
CA THR A 15 -24.30 -8.75 8.14
C THR A 15 -23.73 -10.14 8.47
N ASN A 16 -24.59 -11.14 8.73
CA ASN A 16 -24.19 -12.50 9.08
C ASN A 16 -23.36 -13.23 8.01
N ILE A 17 -23.53 -12.86 6.74
CA ILE A 17 -22.81 -13.46 5.59
C ILE A 17 -21.74 -12.53 5.03
N LEU A 18 -21.46 -11.40 5.69
CA LEU A 18 -20.55 -10.36 5.17
C LEU A 18 -19.14 -10.89 4.91
N GLN A 19 -18.63 -11.71 5.83
CA GLN A 19 -17.33 -12.36 5.66
C GLN A 19 -17.29 -13.24 4.40
N GLN A 20 -18.38 -13.98 4.12
CA GLN A 20 -18.51 -14.77 2.91
C GLN A 20 -18.57 -13.88 1.67
N ASN A 21 -19.35 -12.79 1.70
CA ASN A 21 -19.48 -11.86 0.59
C ASN A 21 -18.14 -11.22 0.21
N LEU A 22 -17.33 -10.80 1.18
CA LEU A 22 -15.98 -10.28 0.94
C LEU A 22 -15.07 -11.33 0.27
N ARG A 23 -15.16 -12.60 0.69
CA ARG A 23 -14.41 -13.69 0.06
C ARG A 23 -14.89 -14.00 -1.35
N GLN A 24 -16.19 -13.89 -1.63
CA GLN A 24 -16.74 -14.13 -2.96
C GLN A 24 -16.46 -12.98 -3.93
N LEU A 25 -16.36 -11.73 -3.45
CA LEU A 25 -15.98 -10.58 -4.28
C LEU A 25 -14.71 -10.86 -5.09
N MET A 26 -13.71 -11.48 -4.46
CA MET A 26 -12.43 -11.82 -5.09
C MET A 26 -12.52 -12.93 -6.16
N LYS A 27 -13.72 -13.49 -6.38
CA LYS A 27 -14.03 -14.48 -7.42
C LYS A 27 -15.01 -13.93 -8.46
N VAL A 28 -15.55 -12.73 -8.26
CA VAL A 28 -16.45 -12.07 -9.23
C VAL A 28 -15.67 -11.73 -10.49
N ASP A 29 -16.34 -11.81 -11.65
CA ASP A 29 -15.75 -11.37 -12.90
C ASP A 29 -15.30 -9.91 -12.82
N GLY A 30 -14.05 -9.65 -13.22
CA GLY A 30 -13.46 -8.33 -13.12
C GLY A 30 -14.25 -7.24 -13.86
N GLY A 31 -14.97 -7.58 -14.94
CA GLY A 31 -15.81 -6.66 -15.69
C GLY A 31 -16.99 -6.13 -14.87
N GLU A 32 -17.60 -6.96 -14.02
CA GLU A 32 -18.65 -6.51 -13.10
C GLU A 32 -18.07 -5.64 -11.98
N VAL A 33 -16.91 -6.01 -11.44
CA VAL A 33 -16.25 -5.22 -10.38
C VAL A 33 -15.87 -3.82 -10.86
N VAL A 34 -15.23 -3.69 -12.03
CA VAL A 34 -14.81 -2.38 -12.55
C VAL A 34 -16.00 -1.50 -12.99
N LYS A 35 -17.11 -2.12 -13.41
CA LYS A 35 -18.35 -1.40 -13.75
C LYS A 35 -18.95 -0.69 -12.55
N PHE A 36 -18.87 -1.29 -11.37
CA PHE A 36 -19.35 -0.72 -10.11
C PHE A 36 -18.19 -0.35 -9.18
N LEU A 37 -17.05 0.11 -9.73
CA LEU A 37 -15.81 0.31 -8.98
C LEU A 37 -16.00 1.23 -7.78
N GLN A 38 -16.63 2.39 -8.00
CA GLN A 38 -16.88 3.37 -6.94
C GLN A 38 -17.77 2.78 -5.83
N ASP A 39 -18.93 2.22 -6.19
CA ASP A 39 -19.86 1.64 -5.22
C ASP A 39 -19.22 0.50 -4.42
N THR A 40 -18.37 -0.29 -5.09
CA THR A 40 -17.62 -1.39 -4.47
C THR A 40 -16.61 -0.86 -3.45
N LEU A 41 -15.82 0.16 -3.82
CA LEU A 41 -14.85 0.78 -2.92
C LEU A 41 -15.54 1.46 -1.73
N ASP A 42 -16.64 2.16 -1.97
CA ASP A 42 -17.45 2.78 -0.91
C ASP A 42 -18.00 1.73 0.05
N ALA A 43 -18.51 0.60 -0.46
CA ALA A 43 -18.96 -0.51 0.38
C ALA A 43 -17.81 -1.06 1.22
N LEU A 44 -16.64 -1.32 0.62
CA LEU A 44 -15.46 -1.85 1.30
C LEU A 44 -14.99 -0.95 2.44
N PHE A 45 -14.84 0.34 2.20
CA PHE A 45 -14.40 1.27 3.24
C PHE A 45 -15.46 1.50 4.32
N ASN A 46 -16.75 1.53 3.96
CA ASN A 46 -17.81 1.58 4.96
C ASN A 46 -17.81 0.35 5.87
N ILE A 47 -17.60 -0.86 5.31
CA ILE A 47 -17.45 -2.08 6.09
C ILE A 47 -16.29 -1.97 7.07
N MET A 48 -15.13 -1.49 6.61
CA MET A 48 -13.94 -1.29 7.43
C MET A 48 -14.16 -0.29 8.57
N MET A 49 -14.95 0.77 8.33
CA MET A 49 -15.25 1.80 9.34
C MET A 49 -16.33 1.35 10.33
N GLU A 50 -17.39 0.69 9.87
CA GLU A 50 -18.52 0.26 10.71
C GLU A 50 -18.21 -1.00 11.53
N ASN A 51 -17.17 -1.76 11.18
CA ASN A 51 -16.71 -2.93 11.93
C ASN A 51 -15.33 -2.71 12.55
N SER A 52 -15.12 -1.52 13.14
CA SER A 52 -13.80 -1.03 13.53
C SER A 52 -13.03 -1.89 14.52
N GLU A 53 -13.72 -2.71 15.32
CA GLU A 53 -13.12 -3.59 16.34
C GLU A 53 -12.62 -4.94 15.77
N SER A 54 -12.93 -5.25 14.51
CA SER A 54 -12.64 -6.56 13.92
C SER A 54 -11.44 -6.51 12.97
N GLU A 55 -10.30 -7.04 13.42
CA GLU A 55 -9.12 -7.22 12.57
C GLU A 55 -9.39 -8.16 11.37
N THR A 56 -10.37 -9.06 11.52
CA THR A 56 -10.81 -9.95 10.43
C THR A 56 -11.36 -9.15 9.25
N PHE A 57 -12.23 -8.17 9.51
CA PHE A 57 -12.79 -7.34 8.44
C PHE A 57 -11.76 -6.39 7.85
N ASP A 58 -10.86 -5.84 8.67
CA ASP A 58 -9.73 -5.04 8.17
C ASP A 58 -8.89 -5.84 7.15
N THR A 59 -8.58 -7.09 7.47
CA THR A 59 -7.81 -7.99 6.60
C THR A 59 -8.57 -8.33 5.32
N LEU A 60 -9.86 -8.68 5.41
CA LEU A 60 -10.67 -9.05 4.24
C LEU A 60 -10.90 -7.87 3.29
N VAL A 61 -11.11 -6.68 3.83
CA VAL A 61 -11.22 -5.46 3.02
C VAL A 61 -9.88 -5.14 2.37
N PHE A 62 -8.76 -5.28 3.08
CA PHE A 62 -7.43 -5.09 2.50
C PHE A 62 -7.18 -6.07 1.34
N ASP A 63 -7.47 -7.37 1.53
CA ASP A 63 -7.38 -8.39 0.47
C ASP A 63 -8.24 -8.03 -0.75
N ALA A 64 -9.47 -7.56 -0.52
CA ALA A 64 -10.37 -7.10 -1.58
C ALA A 64 -9.82 -5.88 -2.34
N LEU A 65 -9.22 -4.91 -1.64
CA LEU A 65 -8.57 -3.75 -2.27
C LEU A 65 -7.38 -4.19 -3.12
N VAL A 66 -6.53 -5.09 -2.60
CA VAL A 66 -5.39 -5.65 -3.35
C VAL A 66 -5.87 -6.38 -4.61
N PHE A 67 -6.97 -7.13 -4.52
CA PHE A 67 -7.61 -7.77 -5.67
C PHE A 67 -8.10 -6.75 -6.72
N ILE A 68 -8.84 -5.72 -6.31
CA ILE A 68 -9.35 -4.67 -7.22
C ILE A 68 -8.21 -3.92 -7.91
N ILE A 69 -7.18 -3.53 -7.15
CA ILE A 69 -6.00 -2.86 -7.71
C ILE A 69 -5.28 -3.80 -8.69
N GLY A 70 -5.17 -5.09 -8.35
CA GLY A 70 -4.61 -6.12 -9.22
C GLY A 70 -5.38 -6.30 -10.52
N LEU A 71 -6.72 -6.22 -10.49
CA LEU A 71 -7.56 -6.21 -11.68
C LEU A 71 -7.26 -5.00 -12.56
N ILE A 72 -7.22 -3.80 -11.99
CA ILE A 72 -7.01 -2.55 -12.73
C ILE A 72 -5.57 -2.46 -13.30
N ALA A 73 -4.59 -3.07 -12.63
CA ALA A 73 -3.23 -3.18 -13.14
C ALA A 73 -3.11 -4.15 -14.35
N ASP A 74 -4.10 -4.99 -14.61
CA ASP A 74 -4.16 -5.84 -15.79
C ASP A 74 -4.42 -5.00 -17.06
N ARG A 75 -3.73 -5.33 -18.16
CA ARG A 75 -3.89 -4.64 -19.46
C ARG A 75 -5.35 -4.61 -19.92
N LYS A 76 -6.15 -5.62 -19.57
CA LYS A 76 -7.59 -5.69 -19.87
C LYS A 76 -8.37 -4.54 -19.23
N PHE A 77 -8.01 -4.11 -18.03
CA PHE A 77 -8.76 -3.12 -17.24
C PHE A 77 -7.99 -1.83 -16.96
N GLN A 78 -6.78 -1.66 -17.48
CA GLN A 78 -5.93 -0.48 -17.23
C GLN A 78 -6.56 0.87 -17.58
N HIS A 79 -7.57 0.89 -18.46
CA HIS A 79 -8.33 2.10 -18.80
C HIS A 79 -9.22 2.59 -17.65
N PHE A 80 -9.40 1.79 -16.58
CA PHE A 80 -10.05 2.20 -15.33
C PHE A 80 -9.10 2.88 -14.33
N ASN A 81 -7.79 2.95 -14.58
CA ASN A 81 -6.85 3.68 -13.70
C ASN A 81 -7.31 5.13 -13.42
N PRO A 82 -7.75 5.94 -14.42
CA PRO A 82 -8.26 7.28 -14.17
C PRO A 82 -9.52 7.32 -13.27
N VAL A 83 -10.33 6.26 -13.30
CA VAL A 83 -11.53 6.14 -12.44
C VAL A 83 -11.12 5.91 -11.00
N LEU A 84 -10.16 5.01 -10.75
CA LEU A 84 -9.60 4.78 -9.41
C LEU A 84 -8.92 6.04 -8.85
N GLU A 85 -8.12 6.71 -9.68
CA GLU A 85 -7.49 7.99 -9.34
C GLU A 85 -8.51 9.07 -8.97
N THR A 86 -9.59 9.18 -9.75
CA THR A 86 -10.67 10.14 -9.49
C THR A 86 -11.40 9.79 -8.20
N TYR A 87 -11.66 8.50 -7.95
CA TYR A 87 -12.26 8.03 -6.71
C TYR A 87 -11.44 8.45 -5.50
N ILE A 88 -10.15 8.13 -5.47
CA ILE A 88 -9.25 8.48 -4.36
C ILE A 88 -9.26 10.00 -4.13
N LYS A 89 -9.17 10.80 -5.21
CA LYS A 89 -9.06 12.26 -5.10
C LYS A 89 -10.37 12.94 -4.71
N LYS A 90 -11.53 12.47 -5.19
CA LYS A 90 -12.79 13.21 -5.10
C LYS A 90 -13.88 12.54 -4.28
N HIS A 91 -13.90 11.22 -4.17
CA HIS A 91 -15.03 10.48 -3.59
C HIS A 91 -14.67 9.78 -2.27
N PHE A 92 -13.43 9.32 -2.14
CA PHE A 92 -12.96 8.66 -0.94
C PHE A 92 -13.04 9.57 0.30
N SER A 93 -13.60 9.04 1.39
CA SER A 93 -13.96 9.81 2.59
C SER A 93 -13.60 9.12 3.92
N ALA A 94 -12.98 7.93 3.90
CA ALA A 94 -12.67 7.19 5.13
C ALA A 94 -11.43 7.76 5.84
N THR A 95 -11.65 8.61 6.84
CA THR A 95 -10.61 9.38 7.56
C THR A 95 -9.73 8.53 8.48
N LEU A 96 -10.18 7.35 8.89
CA LEU A 96 -9.42 6.44 9.76
C LEU A 96 -8.88 5.21 9.03
N ALA A 97 -9.10 5.08 7.72
CA ALA A 97 -8.59 3.94 6.95
C ALA A 97 -7.06 3.82 6.99
N TYR A 98 -6.32 4.93 7.10
CA TYR A 98 -4.85 4.89 7.16
C TYR A 98 -4.32 4.03 8.31
N THR A 99 -4.96 4.02 9.49
CA THR A 99 -4.50 3.25 10.64
C THR A 99 -4.63 1.75 10.37
N LYS A 100 -5.78 1.35 9.81
CA LYS A 100 -6.13 -0.04 9.51
C LYS A 100 -5.33 -0.59 8.34
N LEU A 101 -5.23 0.15 7.24
CA LEU A 101 -4.45 -0.25 6.06
C LEU A 101 -2.96 -0.40 6.39
N THR A 102 -2.39 0.55 7.14
CA THR A 102 -0.97 0.49 7.56
C THR A 102 -0.74 -0.71 8.48
N LYS A 103 -1.64 -0.96 9.43
CA LYS A 103 -1.56 -2.11 10.35
C LYS A 103 -1.61 -3.44 9.60
N VAL A 104 -2.59 -3.65 8.71
CA VAL A 104 -2.70 -4.91 7.95
C VAL A 104 -1.48 -5.13 7.04
N LEU A 105 -1.03 -4.09 6.33
CA LEU A 105 0.17 -4.16 5.50
C LEU A 105 1.39 -4.56 6.33
N ARG A 106 1.58 -3.95 7.51
CA ARG A 106 2.67 -4.32 8.42
C ARG A 106 2.58 -5.77 8.85
N THR A 107 1.40 -6.26 9.24
CA THR A 107 1.20 -7.67 9.59
C THR A 107 1.61 -8.61 8.45
N TYR A 108 1.33 -8.26 7.20
CA TYR A 108 1.78 -9.07 6.05
C TYR A 108 3.29 -9.05 5.88
N VAL A 109 3.94 -7.91 6.13
CA VAL A 109 5.41 -7.78 6.08
C VAL A 109 6.06 -8.60 7.19
N ASP A 110 5.54 -8.53 8.42
CA ASP A 110 6.03 -9.27 9.58
C ASP A 110 5.94 -10.79 9.36
N ASN A 111 4.99 -11.25 8.56
CA ASN A 111 4.78 -12.66 8.21
C ASN A 111 5.29 -13.01 6.79
N ALA A 112 6.29 -12.26 6.28
CA ALA A 112 6.86 -12.49 4.96
C ALA A 112 7.39 -13.93 4.79
N GLY A 113 7.08 -14.54 3.65
CA GLY A 113 7.49 -15.92 3.32
C GLY A 113 6.49 -17.00 3.75
N VAL A 114 5.44 -16.64 4.51
CA VAL A 114 4.37 -17.58 4.90
C VAL A 114 3.28 -17.70 3.83
N THR A 115 2.89 -16.57 3.22
CA THR A 115 1.81 -16.52 2.22
C THR A 115 2.17 -15.62 1.03
N ASP A 116 1.47 -15.82 -0.09
CA ASP A 116 1.58 -14.98 -1.30
C ASP A 116 0.89 -13.61 -1.16
N GLN A 117 0.18 -13.35 -0.06
CA GLN A 117 -0.58 -12.11 0.14
C GLN A 117 0.33 -10.90 0.12
N LEU A 118 1.51 -10.99 0.76
CA LEU A 118 2.45 -9.88 0.78
C LEU A 118 2.95 -9.54 -0.62
N PHE A 119 3.23 -10.53 -1.48
CA PHE A 119 3.67 -10.26 -2.84
C PHE A 119 2.60 -9.50 -3.64
N LYS A 120 1.32 -9.90 -3.52
CA LYS A 120 0.20 -9.19 -4.15
C LYS A 120 0.04 -7.78 -3.58
N ALA A 121 0.12 -7.62 -2.27
CA ALA A 121 0.07 -6.32 -1.60
C ALA A 121 1.18 -5.38 -2.07
N MET A 122 2.42 -5.89 -2.19
CA MET A 122 3.57 -5.14 -2.69
C MET A 122 3.38 -4.70 -4.14
N ARG A 123 2.74 -5.51 -5.00
CA ARG A 123 2.41 -5.09 -6.37
C ARG A 123 1.35 -3.99 -6.43
N SER A 124 0.49 -3.91 -5.42
CA SER A 124 -0.57 -2.92 -5.31
C SER A 124 -0.17 -1.70 -4.46
N LEU A 125 1.10 -1.64 -4.03
CA LEU A 125 1.58 -0.74 -2.98
C LEU A 125 1.35 0.74 -3.29
N GLU A 126 1.54 1.16 -4.54
CA GLU A 126 1.31 2.53 -4.99
C GLU A 126 -0.10 3.02 -4.61
N TYR A 127 -1.13 2.27 -5.02
CA TYR A 127 -2.51 2.65 -4.74
C TYR A 127 -2.90 2.45 -3.28
N ILE A 128 -2.35 1.44 -2.59
CA ILE A 128 -2.55 1.26 -1.15
C ILE A 128 -2.04 2.51 -0.40
N PHE A 129 -0.85 3.01 -0.74
CA PHE A 129 -0.32 4.24 -0.15
C PHE A 129 -1.10 5.49 -0.55
N LYS A 130 -1.62 5.58 -1.78
CA LYS A 130 -2.54 6.67 -2.16
C LYS A 130 -3.77 6.72 -1.26
N PHE A 131 -4.36 5.57 -0.90
CA PHE A 131 -5.45 5.51 0.08
C PHE A 131 -5.00 5.91 1.49
N ILE A 132 -3.86 5.41 1.98
CA ILE A 132 -3.30 5.77 3.29
C ILE A 132 -3.06 7.28 3.39
N VAL A 133 -2.37 7.86 2.41
CA VAL A 133 -2.04 9.29 2.34
C VAL A 133 -3.31 10.12 2.25
N ARG A 134 -4.25 9.76 1.36
CA ARG A 134 -5.52 10.48 1.23
C ARG A 134 -6.33 10.45 2.53
N SER A 135 -6.40 9.29 3.19
CA SER A 135 -7.07 9.11 4.47
C SER A 135 -6.45 10.01 5.54
N ARG A 136 -5.11 10.10 5.60
CA ARG A 136 -4.41 11.00 6.53
C ARG A 136 -4.66 12.49 6.22
N ILE A 137 -4.67 12.90 4.95
CA ILE A 137 -4.99 14.27 4.55
C ILE A 137 -6.41 14.65 5.03
N LEU A 138 -7.38 13.77 4.79
CA LEU A 138 -8.77 13.99 5.22
C LEU A 138 -8.88 14.08 6.76
N PHE A 139 -8.15 13.22 7.48
CA PHE A 139 -8.09 13.29 8.94
C PHE A 139 -7.54 14.65 9.41
N ASN A 140 -6.42 15.11 8.82
CA ASN A 140 -5.80 16.38 9.20
C ASN A 140 -6.71 17.58 8.95
N GLN A 141 -7.53 17.54 7.89
CA GLN A 141 -8.52 18.57 7.59
C GLN A 141 -9.63 18.68 8.66
N LEU A 142 -10.00 17.56 9.28
CA LEU A 142 -11.08 17.53 10.28
C LEU A 142 -10.58 17.71 11.72
N TYR A 143 -9.35 17.29 12.01
CA TYR A 143 -8.82 17.17 13.37
C TYR A 143 -7.53 17.95 13.63
N GLU A 144 -7.16 18.89 12.74
CA GLU A 144 -6.05 19.84 12.92
C GLU A 144 -4.72 19.16 13.33
N ASN A 145 -4.32 18.13 12.59
CA ASN A 145 -3.09 17.34 12.82
C ASN A 145 -3.02 16.57 14.16
N LYS A 146 -4.16 16.33 14.84
CA LYS A 146 -4.19 15.34 15.93
C LYS A 146 -3.68 13.97 15.44
N GLY A 147 -3.10 13.18 16.34
CA GLY A 147 -2.58 11.85 16.02
C GLY A 147 -1.36 11.82 15.08
N GLU A 148 -0.66 12.96 14.87
CA GLU A 148 0.56 13.01 14.06
C GLU A 148 1.66 12.07 14.58
N ALA A 149 1.86 12.04 15.89
CA ALA A 149 2.84 11.15 16.51
C ALA A 149 2.50 9.67 16.26
N ASP A 150 1.23 9.28 16.42
CA ASP A 150 0.79 7.90 16.20
C ASP A 150 0.88 7.49 14.72
N PHE A 151 0.50 8.39 13.82
CA PHE A 151 0.65 8.17 12.37
C PHE A 151 2.12 8.00 12.00
N ARG A 152 2.97 8.92 12.47
CA ARG A 152 4.41 8.88 12.23
C ARG A 152 5.01 7.58 12.73
N GLU A 153 4.72 7.21 13.97
CA GLU A 153 5.21 5.97 14.58
C GLU A 153 4.72 4.74 13.82
N SER A 154 3.46 4.70 13.40
CA SER A 154 2.91 3.59 12.62
C SER A 154 3.64 3.39 11.29
N LEU A 155 3.96 4.48 10.57
CA LEU A 155 4.76 4.41 9.35
C LEU A 155 6.21 4.00 9.63
N LEU A 156 6.84 4.53 10.67
CA LEU A 156 8.19 4.12 11.06
C LEU A 156 8.27 2.62 11.33
N GLN A 157 7.30 2.07 12.07
CA GLN A 157 7.23 0.64 12.35
C GLN A 157 7.00 -0.19 11.10
N LEU A 158 6.18 0.28 10.15
CA LEU A 158 6.00 -0.40 8.86
C LEU A 158 7.33 -0.45 8.07
N PHE A 159 8.03 0.68 7.94
CA PHE A 159 9.32 0.71 7.23
C PHE A 159 10.38 -0.14 7.93
N LYS A 160 10.39 -0.16 9.27
CA LYS A 160 11.25 -1.04 10.05
C LYS A 160 10.97 -2.52 9.72
N SER A 161 9.70 -2.94 9.73
CA SER A 161 9.31 -4.30 9.32
C SER A 161 9.75 -4.61 7.88
N ILE A 162 9.65 -3.66 6.94
CA ILE A 162 10.12 -3.85 5.56
C ILE A 162 11.63 -4.05 5.52
N ASN A 163 12.39 -3.26 6.29
CA ASN A 163 13.85 -3.37 6.37
C ASN A 163 14.28 -4.72 6.97
N GLU A 164 13.60 -5.17 8.03
CA GLU A 164 13.81 -6.49 8.61
C GLU A 164 13.53 -7.59 7.58
N MET A 165 12.42 -7.50 6.83
CA MET A 165 12.09 -8.42 5.74
C MET A 165 13.19 -8.48 4.66
N MET A 166 13.76 -7.33 4.27
CA MET A 166 14.87 -7.27 3.32
C MET A 166 16.12 -8.03 3.79
N ASN A 167 16.35 -8.10 5.10
CA ASN A 167 17.51 -8.74 5.70
C ASN A 167 17.33 -10.26 5.93
N ILE A 168 16.10 -10.80 5.88
CA ILE A 168 15.84 -12.24 6.09
C ILE A 168 16.60 -13.10 5.06
N ALA A 169 17.49 -13.98 5.51
CA ALA A 169 18.24 -14.91 4.66
C ALA A 169 17.40 -16.13 4.25
N SER A 170 16.33 -15.92 3.47
CA SER A 170 15.46 -16.98 2.95
C SER A 170 15.20 -16.82 1.46
N ASP A 171 15.22 -17.92 0.70
CA ASP A 171 14.87 -17.91 -0.73
C ASP A 171 13.36 -17.67 -0.95
N GLN A 172 12.52 -17.98 0.05
CA GLN A 172 11.07 -17.76 -0.01
C GLN A 172 10.72 -16.26 -0.10
N THR A 173 11.59 -15.37 0.38
CA THR A 173 11.34 -13.93 0.39
C THR A 173 11.94 -13.19 -0.82
N VAL A 174 12.69 -13.87 -1.70
CA VAL A 174 13.39 -13.21 -2.83
C VAL A 174 12.41 -12.49 -3.76
N THR A 175 11.29 -13.14 -4.10
CA THR A 175 10.27 -12.57 -5.00
C THR A 175 9.64 -11.31 -4.41
N VAL A 176 9.35 -11.31 -3.11
CA VAL A 176 8.74 -10.17 -2.44
C VAL A 176 9.73 -9.02 -2.21
N LYS A 177 11.00 -9.32 -1.96
CA LYS A 177 12.08 -8.31 -1.93
C LYS A 177 12.22 -7.61 -3.29
N GLY A 178 12.18 -8.39 -4.38
CA GLY A 178 12.16 -7.84 -5.74
C GLY A 178 10.94 -6.92 -5.99
N ALA A 179 9.77 -7.31 -5.49
CA ALA A 179 8.58 -6.46 -5.55
C ALA A 179 8.74 -5.19 -4.71
N ALA A 180 9.25 -5.28 -3.48
CA ALA A 180 9.50 -4.12 -2.62
C ALA A 180 10.43 -3.12 -3.31
N LEU A 181 11.55 -3.56 -3.89
CA LEU A 181 12.47 -2.70 -4.63
C LEU A 181 11.82 -2.01 -5.83
N LYS A 182 10.86 -2.67 -6.48
CA LYS A 182 10.14 -2.11 -7.63
C LYS A 182 9.07 -1.11 -7.23
N TYR A 183 8.26 -1.42 -6.21
CA TYR A 183 7.03 -0.65 -5.92
C TYR A 183 7.17 0.31 -4.75
N LEU A 184 8.05 0.06 -3.77
CA LEU A 184 8.29 1.01 -2.67
C LEU A 184 8.72 2.41 -3.15
N PRO A 185 9.61 2.60 -4.15
CA PRO A 185 9.97 3.95 -4.58
C PRO A 185 8.80 4.73 -5.20
N THR A 186 7.75 4.06 -5.69
CA THR A 186 6.60 4.71 -6.33
C THR A 186 5.76 5.54 -5.35
N ILE A 187 5.83 5.26 -4.05
CA ILE A 187 5.00 5.91 -3.03
C ILE A 187 5.57 7.26 -2.57
N VAL A 188 6.82 7.56 -2.90
CA VAL A 188 7.61 8.66 -2.30
C VAL A 188 6.91 10.01 -2.46
N ASN A 189 6.39 10.29 -3.65
CA ASN A 189 5.75 11.57 -3.97
C ASN A 189 4.41 11.77 -3.24
N ASP A 190 3.70 10.68 -2.91
CA ASP A 190 2.47 10.73 -2.13
C ASP A 190 2.80 10.83 -0.63
N VAL A 191 3.73 10.01 -0.13
CA VAL A 191 4.05 9.96 1.31
C VAL A 191 4.63 11.27 1.83
N LYS A 192 5.43 11.98 1.04
CA LYS A 192 5.97 13.30 1.43
C LYS A 192 4.90 14.36 1.70
N LEU A 193 3.66 14.16 1.25
CA LEU A 193 2.56 15.09 1.52
C LEU A 193 2.09 15.04 2.98
N VAL A 194 2.41 13.97 3.70
CA VAL A 194 1.92 13.70 5.05
C VAL A 194 3.02 13.23 6.01
N PHE A 195 4.27 13.18 5.58
CA PHE A 195 5.39 12.68 6.38
C PHE A 195 6.66 13.49 6.10
N ASP A 196 7.51 13.67 7.12
CA ASP A 196 8.73 14.47 7.00
C ASP A 196 9.68 13.90 5.93
N PRO A 197 10.07 14.69 4.91
CA PRO A 197 10.95 14.21 3.84
C PRO A 197 12.33 13.76 4.31
N LYS A 198 12.88 14.34 5.39
CA LYS A 198 14.21 13.96 5.90
C LYS A 198 14.14 12.60 6.59
N GLU A 199 13.10 12.35 7.38
CA GLU A 199 12.84 11.04 7.96
C GLU A 199 12.57 10.00 6.88
N LEU A 200 11.74 10.32 5.88
CA LEU A 200 11.49 9.42 4.75
C LEU A 200 12.79 9.04 4.03
N SER A 201 13.67 10.01 3.79
CA SER A 201 14.98 9.77 3.18
C SER A 201 15.84 8.81 4.00
N LYS A 202 15.79 8.88 5.35
CA LYS A 202 16.52 7.93 6.21
C LYS A 202 15.96 6.52 6.08
N LEU A 203 14.63 6.37 6.09
CA LEU A 203 13.97 5.06 5.93
C LEU A 203 14.33 4.40 4.60
N PHE A 204 14.33 5.16 3.50
CA PHE A 204 14.76 4.66 2.20
C PHE A 204 16.26 4.35 2.14
N THR A 205 17.09 5.12 2.86
CA THR A 205 18.52 4.81 2.99
C THR A 205 18.71 3.46 3.67
N ASP A 206 18.05 3.23 4.81
CA ASP A 206 18.10 1.96 5.52
C ASP A 206 17.58 0.80 4.66
N PHE A 207 16.49 1.03 3.91
CA PHE A 207 15.93 0.05 2.98
C PHE A 207 16.94 -0.40 1.91
N ILE A 208 17.62 0.54 1.27
CA ILE A 208 18.63 0.26 0.23
C ILE A 208 19.87 -0.42 0.83
N LEU A 209 20.26 -0.07 2.04
CA LEU A 209 21.40 -0.69 2.75
C LEU A 209 21.10 -2.12 3.18
N ASN A 210 19.84 -2.45 3.47
CA ASN A 210 19.40 -3.81 3.83
C ASN A 210 19.18 -4.74 2.63
N VAL A 211 19.45 -4.30 1.39
CA VAL A 211 19.42 -5.20 0.22
C VAL A 211 20.56 -6.23 0.33
N PRO A 212 20.28 -7.55 0.27
CA PRO A 212 21.31 -8.57 0.42
C PRO A 212 22.43 -8.44 -0.63
N VAL A 213 23.69 -8.44 -0.17
CA VAL A 213 24.87 -8.34 -1.04
C VAL A 213 24.90 -9.48 -2.05
N GLY A 214 25.20 -9.18 -3.31
CA GLY A 214 25.27 -10.17 -4.40
C GLY A 214 23.91 -10.67 -4.90
N ARG A 215 22.78 -10.19 -4.37
CA ARG A 215 21.43 -10.51 -4.85
C ARG A 215 20.66 -9.24 -5.18
N LEU A 216 19.72 -9.35 -6.12
CA LEU A 216 18.81 -8.26 -6.50
C LEU A 216 19.52 -6.97 -6.96
N THR A 217 20.77 -7.05 -7.42
CA THR A 217 21.60 -5.88 -7.79
C THR A 217 20.92 -5.01 -8.84
N ILE A 218 20.34 -5.61 -9.87
CA ILE A 218 19.64 -4.89 -10.94
C ILE A 218 18.40 -4.19 -10.38
N GLN A 219 17.61 -4.87 -9.55
CA GLN A 219 16.42 -4.30 -8.92
C GLN A 219 16.79 -3.15 -7.97
N LYS A 220 17.91 -3.27 -7.24
CA LYS A 220 18.46 -2.20 -6.40
C LYS A 220 18.81 -0.96 -7.24
N LEU A 221 19.47 -1.14 -8.37
CA LEU A 221 19.80 -0.04 -9.28
C LEU A 221 18.55 0.67 -9.82
N TYR A 222 17.53 -0.09 -10.27
CA TYR A 222 16.27 0.52 -10.70
C TYR A 222 15.56 1.27 -9.57
N CYS A 223 15.54 0.70 -8.36
CA CYS A 223 14.97 1.35 -7.18
C CYS A 223 15.66 2.70 -6.91
N LEU A 224 16.99 2.73 -6.95
CA LEU A 224 17.78 3.94 -6.79
C LEU A 224 17.48 4.98 -7.86
N ILE A 225 17.37 4.56 -9.12
CA ILE A 225 16.99 5.44 -10.24
C ILE A 225 15.63 6.10 -9.95
N GLU A 226 14.61 5.32 -9.56
CA GLU A 226 13.28 5.86 -9.24
C GLU A 226 13.32 6.84 -8.04
N ILE A 227 14.07 6.52 -6.99
CA ILE A 227 14.22 7.41 -5.83
C ILE A 227 14.90 8.74 -6.23
N VAL A 228 15.93 8.69 -7.08
CA VAL A 228 16.63 9.90 -7.54
C VAL A 228 15.74 10.79 -8.42
N HIS A 229 14.88 10.18 -9.23
CA HIS A 229 13.91 10.92 -10.06
C HIS A 229 12.70 11.42 -9.26
N SER A 230 12.51 10.95 -8.02
CA SER A 230 11.48 11.46 -7.14
C SER A 230 11.84 12.84 -6.57
N ASP A 231 10.82 13.57 -6.10
CA ASP A 231 11.02 14.89 -5.51
C ASP A 231 11.73 14.86 -4.14
N LEU A 232 11.99 13.67 -3.60
CA LEU A 232 12.77 13.50 -2.37
C LEU A 232 14.20 14.02 -2.54
N PHE A 233 14.72 14.00 -3.77
CA PHE A 233 16.08 14.41 -4.09
C PHE A 233 16.20 15.91 -4.45
N THR A 234 15.11 16.53 -4.94
CA THR A 234 15.11 17.94 -5.36
C THR A 234 15.05 18.92 -4.19
N GLN A 235 14.50 18.53 -3.03
CA GLN A 235 14.28 19.40 -1.87
C GLN A 235 15.08 19.02 -0.61
N HIS A 236 16.43 18.95 -0.69
CA HIS A 236 17.36 18.89 0.47
C HIS A 236 18.05 17.55 0.80
N GLY A 237 17.99 16.54 -0.09
CA GLY A 237 18.67 15.24 0.09
C GLY A 237 20.04 15.06 -0.60
N LYS A 238 20.54 16.08 -1.32
CA LYS A 238 21.72 15.95 -2.21
C LYS A 238 22.93 15.32 -1.52
N ASN A 239 23.27 15.71 -0.30
CA ASN A 239 24.55 15.27 0.28
C ASN A 239 24.52 13.83 0.82
N THR A 240 23.41 13.37 1.38
CA THR A 240 23.32 12.01 1.96
C THR A 240 23.13 10.96 0.89
N VAL A 241 22.22 11.19 -0.08
CA VAL A 241 21.90 10.18 -1.09
C VAL A 241 22.96 10.12 -2.19
N ILE A 242 23.60 11.25 -2.58
CA ILE A 242 24.77 11.22 -3.48
C ILE A 242 25.92 10.44 -2.85
N TYR A 243 26.18 10.64 -1.54
CA TYR A 243 27.22 9.91 -0.81
C TYR A 243 26.98 8.39 -0.84
N TYR A 244 25.74 7.93 -0.71
CA TYR A 244 25.44 6.49 -0.78
C TYR A 244 25.31 5.93 -2.19
N LEU A 245 24.92 6.74 -3.20
CA LEU A 245 25.05 6.35 -4.61
C LEU A 245 26.52 6.15 -4.99
N SER A 246 27.43 6.98 -4.48
CA SER A 246 28.87 6.77 -4.67
C SER A 246 29.40 5.52 -3.96
N ILE A 247 28.85 5.13 -2.81
CA ILE A 247 29.27 3.92 -2.07
C ILE A 247 28.65 2.65 -2.67
N SER A 248 27.41 2.70 -3.17
CA SER A 248 26.68 1.54 -3.70
C SER A 248 27.15 1.10 -5.09
N VAL A 249 27.94 1.94 -5.78
CA VAL A 249 28.50 1.68 -7.12
C VAL A 249 29.99 1.29 -7.05
N MET A 250 30.61 1.34 -5.85
CA MET A 250 31.98 0.84 -5.70
C MET A 250 31.97 -0.69 -5.51
N PRO A 251 32.84 -1.42 -6.24
CA PRO A 251 32.91 -2.88 -6.21
C PRO A 251 33.37 -3.44 -4.86
#